data_AF-A0A7L3F4A5-F1
#
_entry.id   AF-A0A7L3F4A5-F1
#
_cell.length_a   1.000
_cell.length_b   1.000
_cell.length_c   1.000
_cell.angle_alpha   90.00
_cell.angle_beta   90.00
_cell.angle_gamma   90.00
#
_symmetry.space_group_name_H-M   'P 1'
#
loop_
_entity.id
_entity.type
_entity.pdbx_description
1 polymer ?
#
loop_
_entity_poly.entity_id
_entity_poly.type
_entity_poly.pdbx_seq_one_letter_code
_entity_poly.pdbx_strand_id
1 'polypeptide(L)'
;RGMGTDAPPKRPLTAYFRFVKEQHPVFRQKNPEMTTVELVKKIAGTWKELPASQKQVYEEARKTDWQNYKEQLALYKAQLTPAQAVALREERKKKMARRRLLRTRKEMTMLGKPKRPRNSFNIFVSEKFQESEGITAMAKLKKLYDIWQKLSSSQKQPYLQLAEDDRVRYKNEMKAWEAKMVELGREDLVRSKKQRSKTSETAKTAEKLKASSHEKKKNLKLKESEE
;
A
#
# COMPACT_ATOMS: atom_id res chain seq x y z
N ARG A 1 -16.19 19.51 -4.05
CA ARG A 1 -16.25 18.02 -4.12
C ARG A 1 -17.71 17.63 -3.92
N GLY A 2 -18.40 17.28 -5.00
CA GLY A 2 -19.86 17.25 -5.10
C GLY A 2 -20.57 16.37 -4.08
N MET A 3 -21.72 16.85 -3.64
CA MET A 3 -22.77 16.10 -2.96
C MET A 3 -23.43 15.20 -4.01
N GLY A 4 -22.84 14.04 -4.28
CA GLY A 4 -23.51 12.99 -5.05
C GLY A 4 -24.50 12.27 -4.14
N THR A 5 -25.78 12.26 -4.53
CA THR A 5 -26.89 11.57 -3.85
C THR A 5 -26.68 10.06 -3.67
N ASP A 6 -25.73 9.48 -4.41
CA ASP A 6 -25.43 8.04 -4.37
C ASP A 6 -24.33 7.65 -3.35
N ALA A 7 -23.64 8.62 -2.77
CA ALA A 7 -22.58 8.37 -1.80
C ALA A 7 -23.16 8.20 -0.39
N PRO A 8 -22.60 7.27 0.42
CA PRO A 8 -23.06 7.12 1.80
C PRO A 8 -22.90 8.44 2.57
N PRO A 9 -23.94 8.88 3.32
CA PRO A 9 -23.86 10.09 4.11
C PRO A 9 -22.62 10.09 5.00
N LYS A 10 -21.95 11.24 5.09
CA LYS A 10 -20.75 11.41 5.92
C LYS A 10 -21.16 11.74 7.34
N ARG A 11 -20.41 11.21 8.31
CA ARG A 11 -20.58 11.61 9.71
C ARG A 11 -20.36 13.12 9.85
N PRO A 12 -21.19 13.82 10.63
CA PRO A 12 -21.03 15.24 10.86
C PRO A 12 -19.77 15.53 11.68
N LEU A 13 -19.34 16.78 11.65
CA LEU A 13 -18.19 17.24 12.43
C LEU A 13 -18.53 17.21 13.92
N THR A 14 -17.53 16.92 14.75
CA THR A 14 -17.66 17.14 16.21
C THR A 14 -17.65 18.63 16.51
N ALA A 15 -18.09 19.02 17.71
CA ALA A 15 -18.09 20.42 18.17
C ALA A 15 -16.73 21.11 17.94
N TYR A 16 -15.64 20.47 18.36
CA TYR A 16 -14.28 20.98 18.10
C TYR A 16 -13.96 21.17 16.61
N PHE A 17 -14.21 20.18 15.74
CA PHE A 17 -13.90 20.32 14.32
C PHE A 17 -14.80 21.32 13.60
N ARG A 18 -16.01 21.57 14.12
CA ARG A 18 -16.88 22.66 13.67
C ARG A 18 -16.25 24.02 14.02
N PHE A 19 -15.83 24.21 15.27
CA PHE A 19 -15.07 25.38 15.70
C PHE A 19 -13.79 25.58 14.86
N VAL A 20 -12.99 24.52 14.65
CA VAL A 20 -11.79 24.60 13.80
C VAL A 20 -12.13 25.02 12.38
N LYS A 21 -13.21 24.48 11.79
CA LYS A 21 -13.63 24.84 10.44
C LYS A 21 -13.98 26.34 10.32
N GLU A 22 -14.62 26.91 11.34
CA GLU A 22 -14.99 28.33 11.37
C GLU A 22 -13.80 29.24 11.68
N GLN A 23 -12.95 28.86 12.64
CA GLN A 23 -11.84 29.70 13.10
C GLN A 23 -10.60 29.60 12.22
N HIS A 24 -10.36 28.47 11.56
CA HIS A 24 -9.19 28.29 10.70
C HIS A 24 -9.00 29.37 9.63
N PRO A 25 -10.01 29.78 8.84
CA PRO A 25 -9.83 30.90 7.89
C PRO A 25 -9.52 32.22 8.58
N VAL A 26 -10.16 32.53 9.72
CA VAL A 26 -9.90 33.76 10.50
C VAL A 26 -8.46 33.80 11.00
N PHE A 27 -8.00 32.70 11.58
CA PHE A 27 -6.62 32.58 12.05
C PHE A 27 -5.62 32.67 10.91
N ARG A 28 -5.91 32.06 9.76
CA ARG A 28 -5.06 32.12 8.56
C ARG A 28 -4.95 33.54 8.02
N GLN A 29 -6.05 34.28 7.98
CA GLN A 29 -6.03 35.67 7.55
C GLN A 29 -5.17 36.54 8.49
N LYS A 30 -5.23 36.28 9.80
CA LYS A 30 -4.40 36.99 10.80
C LYS A 30 -2.94 36.53 10.85
N ASN A 31 -2.63 35.32 10.38
CA ASN A 31 -1.31 34.71 10.44
C ASN A 31 -0.97 34.05 9.08
N PRO A 32 -0.83 34.83 7.99
CA PRO A 32 -0.67 34.27 6.65
C PRO A 32 0.64 33.47 6.48
N GLU A 33 1.70 33.89 7.17
CA GLU A 33 3.03 33.25 7.16
C GLU A 33 3.08 31.94 7.97
N MET A 34 2.10 31.69 8.83
CA MET A 34 2.12 30.56 9.75
C MET A 34 1.77 29.26 9.04
N THR A 35 2.45 28.18 9.41
CA THR A 35 2.12 26.87 8.86
C THR A 35 0.75 26.40 9.36
N THR A 36 0.05 25.61 8.55
CA THR A 36 -1.25 25.03 8.95
C THR A 36 -1.18 24.26 10.26
N VAL A 37 -0.05 23.61 10.55
CA VAL A 37 0.14 22.82 11.78
C VAL A 37 0.18 23.74 13.01
N GLU A 38 0.93 24.83 12.95
CA GLU A 38 1.01 25.82 14.03
C GLU A 38 -0.34 26.53 14.22
N LEU A 39 -1.02 26.84 13.13
CA LEU A 39 -2.35 27.44 13.16
C LEU A 39 -3.35 26.57 13.91
N VAL A 40 -3.41 25.28 13.56
CA VAL A 40 -4.30 24.32 14.22
C VAL A 40 -3.91 24.13 15.68
N LYS A 41 -2.63 24.19 16.05
CA LYS A 41 -2.19 24.19 17.46
C LYS A 41 -2.72 25.41 18.21
N LYS A 42 -2.65 26.62 17.62
CA LYS A 42 -3.21 27.84 18.23
C LYS A 42 -4.72 27.71 18.43
N ILE A 43 -5.45 27.25 17.40
CA ILE A 43 -6.91 27.04 17.48
C ILE A 43 -7.27 25.97 18.52
N ALA A 44 -6.45 24.93 18.66
CA ALA A 44 -6.64 23.93 19.72
C ALA A 44 -6.47 24.55 21.11
N GLY A 45 -5.52 25.48 21.28
CA GLY A 45 -5.36 26.27 22.49
C GLY A 45 -6.59 27.12 22.80
N THR A 46 -7.06 27.91 21.83
CA THR A 46 -8.24 28.76 22.03
C THR A 46 -9.50 27.96 22.32
N TRP A 47 -9.67 26.78 21.71
CA TRP A 47 -10.77 25.87 22.07
C TRP A 47 -10.68 25.41 23.53
N LYS A 48 -9.49 25.12 24.06
CA LYS A 48 -9.35 24.71 25.47
C LYS A 48 -9.79 25.81 26.41
N GLU A 49 -9.38 27.04 26.13
CA GLU A 49 -9.70 28.25 26.90
C GLU A 49 -11.15 28.72 26.74
N LEU A 50 -11.83 28.29 25.67
CA LEU A 50 -13.20 28.70 25.37
C LEU A 50 -14.16 28.37 26.52
N PRO A 51 -15.01 29.32 26.98
CA PRO A 51 -15.99 29.08 28.03
C PRO A 51 -16.95 27.94 27.69
N ALA A 52 -17.45 27.25 28.73
CA ALA A 52 -18.38 26.13 28.56
C ALA A 52 -19.66 26.54 27.81
N SER A 53 -20.17 27.75 28.06
CA SER A 53 -21.35 28.30 27.37
C SER A 53 -21.15 28.42 25.86
N GLN A 54 -19.97 28.89 25.42
CA GLN A 54 -19.66 28.99 23.99
C GLN A 54 -19.39 27.62 23.36
N LYS A 55 -18.75 26.70 24.10
CA LYS A 55 -18.59 25.30 23.66
C LYS A 55 -19.94 24.60 23.49
N GLN A 56 -20.92 24.92 24.34
CA GLN A 56 -22.24 24.30 24.34
C GLN A 56 -22.98 24.55 23.02
N VAL A 57 -22.88 25.75 22.44
CA VAL A 57 -23.46 26.07 21.12
C VAL A 57 -22.97 25.09 20.04
N TYR A 58 -21.67 24.75 20.07
CA TYR A 58 -21.09 23.78 19.14
C TYR A 58 -21.53 22.34 19.41
N GLU A 59 -21.72 21.95 20.66
CA GLU A 59 -22.22 20.62 21.02
C GLU A 59 -23.70 20.45 20.68
N GLU A 60 -24.52 21.47 20.85
CA GLU A 60 -25.92 21.49 20.42
C GLU A 60 -26.02 21.36 18.90
N ALA A 61 -25.26 22.16 18.16
CA ALA A 61 -25.20 22.06 16.71
C ALA A 61 -24.76 20.67 16.24
N ARG A 62 -23.79 20.05 16.94
CA ARG A 62 -23.37 18.66 16.68
C ARG A 62 -24.50 17.67 16.94
N LYS A 63 -25.28 17.82 18.01
CA LYS A 63 -26.42 16.93 18.33
C LYS A 63 -27.46 16.96 17.21
N THR A 64 -27.82 18.16 16.76
CA THR A 64 -28.75 18.36 15.63
C THR A 64 -28.21 17.74 14.35
N ASP A 65 -26.95 18.03 13.98
CA ASP A 65 -26.33 17.44 12.80
C ASP A 65 -26.29 15.90 12.86
N TRP A 66 -26.13 15.34 14.06
CA TRP A 66 -26.11 13.89 14.28
C TRP A 66 -27.49 13.26 14.09
N GLN A 67 -28.56 13.93 14.49
CA GLN A 67 -29.93 13.50 14.21
C GLN A 67 -30.20 13.49 12.70
N ASN A 68 -29.91 14.60 12.01
CA ASN A 68 -30.03 14.70 10.56
C ASN A 68 -29.22 13.61 9.84
N TYR A 69 -27.99 13.35 10.30
CA TYR A 69 -27.15 12.29 9.75
C TYR A 69 -27.76 10.90 9.92
N LYS A 70 -28.38 10.60 11.07
CA LYS A 70 -29.03 9.31 11.31
C LYS A 70 -30.20 9.10 10.35
N GLU A 71 -31.03 10.12 10.16
CA GLU A 71 -32.16 10.08 9.24
C GLU A 71 -31.69 9.88 7.80
N GLN A 72 -30.73 10.70 7.34
CA GLN A 72 -30.13 10.56 6.01
C GLN A 72 -29.51 9.18 5.80
N LEU A 73 -28.82 8.64 6.82
CA LEU A 73 -28.22 7.31 6.74
C LEU A 73 -29.27 6.20 6.70
N ALA A 74 -30.39 6.36 7.41
CA ALA A 74 -31.50 5.40 7.38
C ALA A 74 -32.14 5.38 5.99
N LEU A 75 -32.46 6.56 5.43
CA LEU A 75 -32.97 6.70 4.07
C LEU A 75 -32.01 6.10 3.04
N TYR A 76 -30.73 6.45 3.13
CA TYR A 76 -29.70 5.90 2.24
C TYR A 76 -29.64 4.37 2.30
N LYS A 77 -29.69 3.78 3.50
CA LYS A 77 -29.67 2.32 3.66
C LYS A 77 -30.94 1.66 3.12
N ALA A 78 -32.09 2.28 3.28
CA ALA A 78 -33.36 1.77 2.77
C ALA A 78 -33.41 1.79 1.23
N GLN A 79 -32.73 2.74 0.59
CA GLN A 79 -32.63 2.85 -0.87
C GLN A 79 -31.65 1.84 -1.50
N LEU A 80 -30.76 1.22 -0.72
CA LEU A 80 -29.75 0.31 -1.26
C LEU A 80 -30.33 -1.06 -1.61
N THR A 81 -29.95 -1.58 -2.78
CA THR A 81 -30.19 -2.98 -3.10
C THR A 81 -29.25 -3.90 -2.29
N PRO A 82 -29.63 -5.18 -2.05
CA PRO A 82 -28.76 -6.12 -1.36
C PRO A 82 -27.37 -6.27 -2.02
N ALA A 83 -27.32 -6.26 -3.36
CA ALA A 83 -26.07 -6.32 -4.12
C ALA A 83 -25.18 -5.09 -3.89
N GLN A 84 -25.76 -3.89 -3.91
CA GLN A 84 -25.02 -2.65 -3.61
C GLN A 84 -24.52 -2.63 -2.16
N ALA A 85 -25.32 -3.09 -1.20
CA ALA A 85 -24.92 -3.18 0.20
C ALA A 85 -23.72 -4.13 0.41
N VAL A 86 -23.69 -5.27 -0.30
CA VAL A 86 -22.54 -6.19 -0.29
C VAL A 86 -21.31 -5.54 -0.94
N ALA A 87 -21.46 -4.92 -2.11
CA ALA A 87 -20.37 -4.24 -2.80
C ALA A 87 -19.73 -3.13 -1.94
N LEU A 88 -20.54 -2.31 -1.27
CA LEU A 88 -20.06 -1.28 -0.34
C LEU A 88 -19.32 -1.89 0.86
N ARG A 89 -19.80 -3.02 1.39
CA ARG A 89 -19.13 -3.73 2.50
C ARG A 89 -17.76 -4.25 2.05
N GLU A 90 -17.66 -4.81 0.85
CA GLU A 90 -16.40 -5.28 0.28
C GLU A 90 -15.42 -4.16 -0.02
N GLU A 91 -15.89 -3.06 -0.61
CA GLU A 91 -15.06 -1.88 -0.87
C GLU A 91 -14.48 -1.33 0.44
N ARG A 92 -15.30 -1.23 1.49
CA ARG A 92 -14.84 -0.85 2.84
C ARG A 92 -13.80 -1.82 3.39
N LYS A 93 -13.99 -3.13 3.23
CA LYS A 93 -12.99 -4.14 3.62
C LYS A 93 -11.68 -3.97 2.85
N LYS A 94 -11.72 -3.82 1.52
CA LYS A 94 -10.56 -3.58 0.64
C LYS A 94 -9.81 -2.30 1.04
N LYS A 95 -10.54 -1.21 1.29
CA LYS A 95 -9.97 0.07 1.75
C LYS A 95 -9.28 -0.05 3.11
N MET A 96 -9.90 -0.74 4.06
CA MET A 96 -9.30 -0.97 5.38
C MET A 96 -8.08 -1.91 5.30
N ALA A 97 -8.14 -2.96 4.48
CA ALA A 97 -7.00 -3.84 4.22
C ALA A 97 -5.83 -3.06 3.60
N ARG A 98 -6.09 -2.21 2.59
CA ARG A 98 -5.07 -1.32 2.00
C ARG A 98 -4.46 -0.38 3.04
N ARG A 99 -5.27 0.22 3.92
CA ARG A 99 -4.78 1.08 5.01
C ARG A 99 -3.89 0.31 5.99
N ARG A 100 -4.28 -0.90 6.39
CA ARG A 100 -3.47 -1.78 7.25
C ARG A 100 -2.15 -2.14 6.58
N LEU A 101 -2.19 -2.57 5.32
CA LEU A 101 -1.00 -2.88 4.52
C LEU A 101 -0.03 -1.70 4.44
N LEU A 102 -0.53 -0.49 4.19
CA LEU A 102 0.31 0.71 4.13
C LEU A 102 0.92 1.08 5.49
N ARG A 103 0.18 0.90 6.59
CA ARG A 103 0.71 1.11 7.95
C ARG A 103 1.84 0.13 8.26
N THR A 104 1.60 -1.17 8.05
CA THR A 104 2.62 -2.21 8.23
C THR A 104 3.82 -1.95 7.33
N ARG A 105 3.62 -1.57 6.06
CA ARG A 105 4.74 -1.22 5.16
C ARG A 105 5.55 -0.03 5.69
N LYS A 106 4.89 1.04 6.16
CA LYS A 106 5.57 2.21 6.73
C LYS A 106 6.35 1.84 8.00
N GLU A 107 5.75 1.03 8.88
CA GLU A 107 6.42 0.50 10.07
C GLU A 107 7.67 -0.29 9.69
N MET A 108 7.58 -1.20 8.71
CA MET A 108 8.75 -1.96 8.24
C MET A 108 9.84 -1.05 7.66
N THR A 109 9.47 0.02 6.95
CA THR A 109 10.43 1.02 6.46
C THR A 109 11.08 1.79 7.61
N MET A 110 10.30 2.22 8.62
CA MET A 110 10.82 2.92 9.80
C MET A 110 11.77 2.04 10.63
N LEU A 111 11.50 0.73 10.72
CA LEU A 111 12.38 -0.24 11.37
C LEU A 111 13.61 -0.63 10.53
N GLY A 112 13.81 -0.01 9.36
CA GLY A 112 14.96 -0.27 8.51
C GLY A 112 15.01 -1.68 7.92
N LYS A 113 13.85 -2.32 7.70
CA LYS A 113 13.81 -3.69 7.17
C LYS A 113 14.53 -3.77 5.80
N PRO A 114 15.50 -4.68 5.63
CA PRO A 114 16.24 -4.85 4.39
C PRO A 114 15.35 -5.03 3.16
N LYS A 115 15.69 -4.34 2.06
CA LYS A 115 15.00 -4.51 0.78
C LYS A 115 15.31 -5.88 0.20
N ARG A 116 14.30 -6.49 -0.43
CA ARG A 116 14.41 -7.80 -1.10
C ARG A 116 15.57 -7.81 -2.11
N PRO A 117 16.19 -8.97 -2.35
CA PRO A 117 17.31 -9.05 -3.27
C PRO A 117 16.86 -8.73 -4.69
N ARG A 118 17.69 -8.00 -5.43
CA ARG A 118 17.48 -7.69 -6.84
C ARG A 118 17.85 -8.90 -7.68
N ASN A 119 16.99 -9.23 -8.64
CA ASN A 119 17.32 -10.24 -9.65
C ASN A 119 18.19 -9.61 -10.76
N SER A 120 18.78 -10.44 -11.61
CA SER A 120 19.69 -9.99 -12.67
C SER A 120 19.04 -9.01 -13.63
N PHE A 121 17.78 -9.24 -14.01
CA PHE A 121 17.02 -8.32 -14.85
C PHE A 121 16.76 -6.97 -14.18
N ASN A 122 16.45 -6.93 -12.88
CA ASN A 122 16.23 -5.69 -12.14
C ASN A 122 17.50 -4.85 -12.06
N ILE A 123 18.67 -5.49 -11.98
CA ILE A 123 19.97 -4.82 -12.00
C ILE A 123 20.23 -4.25 -13.39
N PHE A 124 20.06 -5.06 -14.43
CA PHE A 124 20.14 -4.62 -15.83
C PHE A 124 19.21 -3.43 -16.11
N VAL A 125 17.93 -3.52 -15.70
CA VAL A 125 16.97 -2.42 -15.84
C VAL A 125 17.45 -1.21 -15.06
N SER A 126 17.93 -1.34 -13.83
CA SER A 126 18.37 -0.16 -13.07
C SER A 126 19.52 0.60 -13.73
N GLU A 127 20.38 -0.09 -14.48
CA GLU A 127 21.46 0.52 -15.25
C GLU A 127 20.93 1.14 -16.56
N LYS A 128 20.19 0.35 -17.35
CA LYS A 128 19.76 0.74 -18.70
C LYS A 128 18.50 1.60 -18.76
N PHE A 129 17.79 1.78 -17.66
CA PHE A 129 16.55 2.55 -17.63
C PHE A 129 16.77 4.04 -17.88
N GLN A 130 17.88 4.62 -17.40
CA GLN A 130 18.24 6.02 -17.66
C GLN A 130 18.65 6.24 -19.12
N GLU A 131 19.39 5.30 -19.69
CA GLU A 131 19.87 5.31 -21.08
C GLU A 131 18.74 5.05 -22.11
N SER A 132 17.64 4.42 -21.69
CA SER A 132 16.55 4.06 -22.60
C SER A 132 15.64 5.24 -22.96
N GLU A 133 15.38 5.42 -24.26
CA GLU A 133 14.44 6.40 -24.78
C GLU A 133 13.00 5.89 -24.84
N GLY A 134 12.07 6.70 -24.34
CA GLY A 134 10.63 6.39 -24.35
C GLY A 134 9.82 7.41 -23.56
N ILE A 135 8.59 7.63 -24.00
CA ILE A 135 7.67 8.66 -23.46
C ILE A 135 7.15 8.25 -22.08
N THR A 136 6.96 6.93 -21.84
CA THR A 136 6.44 6.40 -20.58
C THR A 136 7.35 5.33 -19.98
N ALA A 137 7.40 5.25 -18.65
CA ALA A 137 8.20 4.26 -17.91
C ALA A 137 7.85 2.80 -18.30
N MET A 138 6.58 2.52 -18.59
CA MET A 138 6.13 1.19 -19.02
C MET A 138 6.63 0.84 -20.41
N ALA A 139 6.64 1.80 -21.34
CA ALA A 139 7.18 1.58 -22.69
C ALA A 139 8.70 1.32 -22.63
N LYS A 140 9.43 2.09 -21.80
CA LYS A 140 10.87 1.86 -21.55
C LYS A 140 11.13 0.45 -21.01
N LEU A 141 10.38 0.03 -19.98
CA LEU A 141 10.53 -1.29 -19.39
C LEU A 141 10.25 -2.42 -20.40
N LYS A 142 9.25 -2.26 -21.26
CA LYS A 142 8.95 -3.25 -22.31
C LYS A 142 10.12 -3.38 -23.29
N LYS A 143 10.68 -2.27 -23.77
CA LYS A 143 11.87 -2.28 -24.65
C LYS A 143 13.07 -2.95 -23.97
N LEU A 144 13.34 -2.63 -22.71
CA LEU A 144 14.43 -3.25 -21.95
C LEU A 144 14.23 -4.75 -21.76
N TYR A 145 12.99 -5.19 -21.58
CA TYR A 145 12.68 -6.62 -21.55
C TYR A 145 13.02 -7.30 -22.88
N ASP A 146 12.66 -6.70 -24.00
CA ASP A 146 12.97 -7.24 -25.33
C ASP A 146 14.49 -7.30 -25.58
N ILE A 147 15.22 -6.26 -25.17
CA ILE A 147 16.69 -6.24 -25.22
C ILE A 147 17.26 -7.35 -24.35
N TRP A 148 16.80 -7.48 -23.11
CA TRP A 148 17.24 -8.53 -22.20
C TRP A 148 17.03 -9.93 -22.77
N GLN A 149 15.91 -10.20 -23.45
CA GLN A 149 15.68 -11.50 -24.08
C GLN A 149 16.73 -11.80 -25.17
N LYS A 150 17.10 -10.80 -25.96
CA LYS A 150 18.08 -10.92 -27.05
C LYS A 150 19.54 -11.00 -26.59
N LEU A 151 19.86 -10.58 -25.36
CA LEU A 151 21.22 -10.68 -24.83
C LEU A 151 21.69 -12.14 -24.72
N SER A 152 22.94 -12.37 -25.09
CA SER A 152 23.59 -13.68 -25.00
C SER A 152 23.82 -14.11 -23.54
N SER A 153 24.13 -15.40 -23.32
CA SER A 153 24.44 -15.90 -21.98
C SER A 153 25.64 -15.18 -21.36
N SER A 154 26.68 -14.87 -22.17
CA SER A 154 27.88 -14.17 -21.74
C SER A 154 27.58 -12.72 -21.32
N GLN A 155 26.76 -12.01 -22.08
CA GLN A 155 26.32 -10.64 -21.73
C GLN A 155 25.45 -10.61 -20.47
N LYS A 156 24.72 -11.69 -20.18
CA LYS A 156 23.92 -11.82 -18.96
C LYS A 156 24.75 -12.20 -17.73
N GLN A 157 25.94 -12.79 -17.88
CA GLN A 157 26.74 -13.28 -16.76
C GLN A 157 27.05 -12.22 -15.70
N PRO A 158 27.49 -10.99 -16.04
CA PRO A 158 27.79 -9.98 -15.03
C PRO A 158 26.58 -9.66 -14.15
N TYR A 159 25.40 -9.54 -14.76
CA TYR A 159 24.15 -9.28 -14.02
C TYR A 159 23.71 -10.48 -13.17
N LEU A 160 24.00 -11.70 -13.60
CA LEU A 160 23.74 -12.92 -12.82
C LEU A 160 24.64 -12.98 -11.58
N GLN A 161 25.92 -12.64 -11.73
CA GLN A 161 26.87 -12.56 -10.61
C GLN A 161 26.45 -11.47 -9.61
N LEU A 162 26.16 -10.25 -10.09
CA LEU A 162 25.68 -9.16 -9.23
C LEU A 162 24.37 -9.51 -8.50
N ALA A 163 23.50 -10.31 -9.14
CA ALA A 163 22.28 -10.79 -8.49
C ALA A 163 22.55 -11.84 -7.41
N GLU A 164 23.63 -12.63 -7.52
CA GLU A 164 24.06 -13.54 -6.47
C GLU A 164 24.66 -12.74 -5.29
N ASP A 165 25.50 -11.76 -5.59
CA ASP A 165 26.06 -10.87 -4.56
C ASP A 165 24.96 -10.13 -3.78
N ASP A 166 23.91 -9.66 -4.47
CA ASP A 166 22.76 -9.00 -3.81
C ASP A 166 21.92 -9.98 -2.96
N ARG A 167 21.90 -11.29 -3.29
CA ARG A 167 21.32 -12.32 -2.41
C ARG A 167 22.14 -12.50 -1.14
N VAL A 168 23.47 -12.51 -1.26
CA VAL A 168 24.39 -12.61 -0.10
C VAL A 168 24.23 -11.38 0.79
N ARG A 169 24.25 -10.17 0.22
CA ARG A 169 23.94 -8.91 0.92
C ARG A 169 22.63 -9.03 1.70
N TYR A 170 21.53 -9.37 1.01
CA TYR A 170 20.22 -9.49 1.65
C TYR A 170 20.21 -10.52 2.79
N LYS A 171 20.88 -11.65 2.63
CA LYS A 171 20.98 -12.69 3.66
C LYS A 171 21.67 -12.16 4.91
N ASN A 172 22.78 -11.44 4.75
CA ASN A 172 23.55 -10.86 5.85
C ASN A 172 22.76 -9.74 6.55
N GLU A 173 22.23 -8.79 5.78
CA GLU A 173 21.42 -7.70 6.31
C GLU A 173 20.18 -8.22 7.05
N MET A 174 19.49 -9.23 6.51
CA MET A 174 18.32 -9.81 7.18
C MET A 174 18.70 -10.52 8.48
N LYS A 175 19.83 -11.22 8.53
CA LYS A 175 20.29 -11.87 9.77
C LYS A 175 20.54 -10.83 10.86
N ALA A 176 21.24 -9.74 10.52
CA ALA A 176 21.49 -8.64 11.45
C ALA A 176 20.20 -7.94 11.87
N TRP A 177 19.29 -7.68 10.93
CA TRP A 177 18.00 -7.05 11.21
C TRP A 177 17.11 -7.93 12.10
N GLU A 178 17.04 -9.23 11.84
CA GLU A 178 16.26 -10.18 12.66
C GLU A 178 16.80 -10.24 14.09
N ALA A 179 18.14 -10.29 14.27
CA ALA A 179 18.75 -10.23 15.59
C ALA A 179 18.38 -8.93 16.34
N LYS A 180 18.44 -7.78 15.65
CA LYS A 180 18.00 -6.50 16.21
C LYS A 180 16.51 -6.48 16.59
N MET A 181 15.64 -7.14 15.81
CA MET A 181 14.22 -7.21 16.14
C MET A 181 13.96 -8.07 17.38
N VAL A 182 14.72 -9.15 17.58
CA VAL A 182 14.65 -9.97 18.81
C VAL A 182 15.10 -9.14 20.02
N GLU A 183 16.21 -8.41 19.91
CA GLU A 183 16.70 -7.53 20.98
C GLU A 183 15.69 -6.45 21.37
N LEU A 184 14.96 -5.90 20.40
CA LEU A 184 13.88 -4.92 20.62
C LEU A 184 12.55 -5.56 21.07
N GLY A 185 12.51 -6.87 21.34
CA GLY A 185 11.30 -7.60 21.76
C GLY A 185 10.23 -7.74 20.67
N ARG A 186 10.58 -7.51 19.40
CA ARG A 186 9.69 -7.57 18.22
C ARG A 186 9.88 -8.88 17.44
N GLU A 187 9.83 -10.00 18.15
CA GLU A 187 9.96 -11.33 17.57
C GLU A 187 8.84 -11.66 16.55
N ASP A 188 7.70 -10.97 16.65
CA ASP A 188 6.59 -11.03 15.69
C ASP A 188 7.01 -10.73 14.25
N LEU A 189 8.13 -10.02 14.07
CA LEU A 189 8.64 -9.58 12.78
C LEU A 189 9.72 -10.48 12.17
N VAL A 190 10.22 -11.45 12.94
CA VAL A 190 11.27 -12.39 12.52
C VAL A 190 10.67 -13.48 11.63
N ARG A 191 11.36 -13.87 10.56
CA ARG A 191 10.86 -14.92 9.66
C ARG A 191 10.86 -16.27 10.39
N SER A 192 9.69 -16.89 10.52
CA SER A 192 9.60 -18.26 11.02
C SER A 192 10.29 -19.24 10.05
N LYS A 193 11.09 -20.19 10.58
CA LYS A 193 11.69 -21.31 9.81
C LYS A 193 10.65 -22.08 8.97
N LYS A 194 9.40 -22.18 9.45
CA LYS A 194 8.28 -22.85 8.79
C LYS A 194 7.80 -22.15 7.49
N GLN A 195 8.15 -20.88 7.28
CA GLN A 195 7.83 -20.15 6.05
C GLN A 195 8.82 -20.43 4.90
N ARG A 196 10.08 -20.79 5.20
CA ARG A 196 11.08 -21.15 4.17
C ARG A 196 10.81 -22.53 3.56
N SER A 197 10.31 -23.50 4.35
CA SER A 197 9.95 -24.82 3.82
C SER A 197 8.78 -24.74 2.84
N LYS A 198 7.69 -24.05 3.20
CA LYS A 198 6.51 -23.88 2.31
C LYS A 198 6.85 -23.24 0.97
N THR A 199 7.69 -22.21 0.95
CA THR A 199 8.11 -21.54 -0.30
C THR A 199 9.04 -22.40 -1.15
N SER A 200 9.90 -23.23 -0.53
CA SER A 200 10.72 -24.21 -1.26
C SER A 200 9.90 -25.39 -1.80
N GLU A 201 8.89 -25.87 -1.06
CA GLU A 201 8.01 -26.96 -1.48
C GLU A 201 7.09 -26.54 -2.62
N THR A 202 6.53 -25.33 -2.54
CA THR A 202 5.71 -24.74 -3.61
C THR A 202 6.51 -24.43 -4.88
N ALA A 203 7.78 -24.02 -4.74
CA ALA A 203 8.68 -23.88 -5.90
C ALA A 203 9.01 -25.23 -6.55
N LYS A 204 9.33 -26.27 -5.76
CA LYS A 204 9.60 -27.63 -6.25
C LYS A 204 8.37 -28.28 -6.92
N THR A 205 7.17 -28.07 -6.38
CA THR A 205 5.93 -28.57 -7.01
C THR A 205 5.60 -27.82 -8.29
N ALA A 206 5.81 -26.50 -8.35
CA ALA A 206 5.62 -25.73 -9.58
C ALA A 206 6.62 -26.14 -10.69
N GLU A 207 7.85 -26.48 -10.32
CA GLU A 207 8.88 -26.98 -11.25
C GLU A 207 8.55 -28.39 -11.77
N LYS A 208 8.08 -29.28 -10.89
CA LYS A 208 7.62 -30.63 -11.26
C LYS A 208 6.38 -30.61 -12.17
N LEU A 209 5.45 -29.68 -11.94
CA LEU A 209 4.27 -29.49 -12.79
C LEU A 209 4.66 -28.93 -14.17
N LYS A 210 5.66 -28.05 -14.24
CA LYS A 210 6.20 -27.55 -15.52
C LYS A 210 6.94 -28.62 -16.31
N ALA A 211 7.74 -29.45 -15.64
CA ALA A 211 8.42 -30.59 -16.27
C ALA A 211 7.41 -31.60 -16.85
N SER A 212 6.38 -31.96 -16.08
CA SER A 212 5.32 -32.87 -16.55
C SER A 212 4.51 -32.28 -17.72
N SER A 213 4.25 -30.97 -17.73
CA SER A 213 3.58 -30.31 -18.85
C SER A 213 4.46 -30.27 -20.11
N HIS A 214 5.78 -30.15 -19.96
CA HIS A 214 6.72 -30.17 -21.08
C HIS A 214 6.85 -31.58 -21.69
N GLU A 215 6.84 -32.61 -20.86
CA GLU A 215 6.88 -34.02 -21.26
C GLU A 215 5.59 -34.46 -21.97
N LYS A 216 4.42 -34.02 -21.48
CA LYS A 216 3.14 -34.22 -22.18
C LYS A 216 3.11 -33.56 -23.55
N LYS A 217 3.63 -32.32 -23.67
CA LYS A 217 3.72 -31.63 -24.97
C LYS A 217 4.69 -32.32 -25.94
N LYS A 218 5.78 -32.91 -25.44
CA LYS A 218 6.73 -33.67 -26.25
C LYS A 218 6.08 -34.96 -26.79
N ASN A 219 5.35 -35.69 -25.94
CA ASN A 219 4.66 -36.93 -26.36
C ASN A 219 3.49 -36.70 -27.31
N LEU A 220 2.77 -35.58 -27.21
CA LEU A 220 1.75 -35.21 -28.19
C LEU A 220 2.35 -34.92 -29.57
N LYS A 221 3.53 -34.26 -29.59
CA LYS A 221 4.21 -33.90 -30.83
C LYS A 221 4.89 -35.08 -31.54
N LEU A 222 5.18 -36.16 -30.81
CA LEU A 222 5.67 -37.42 -31.37
C LEU A 222 4.54 -38.28 -31.96
N LYS A 223 3.31 -38.15 -31.46
CA LYS A 223 2.14 -38.85 -32.02
C LYS A 223 1.60 -38.21 -33.30
N GLU A 224 1.73 -36.90 -33.45
CA GLU A 224 1.38 -36.18 -34.70
C GLU A 224 2.39 -36.41 -35.84
N SER A 225 3.52 -37.08 -35.60
CA SER A 225 4.54 -37.39 -36.61
C SER A 225 4.53 -38.84 -37.10
N GLU A 226 3.60 -39.67 -36.59
CA GLU A 226 3.43 -41.09 -36.98
C GLU A 226 2.10 -41.36 -37.73
N GLU A 227 1.32 -40.31 -38.02
CA GLU A 227 0.24 -40.30 -39.03
C GLU A 227 0.67 -39.48 -40.25
#